data_AF-A0A4Z2CGU5-F1
#
_entry.id   AF-A0A4Z2CGU5-F1
#
_cell.length_a   1.000
_cell.length_b   1.000
_cell.length_c   1.000
_cell.angle_alpha   90.00
_cell.angle_beta   90.00
_cell.angle_gamma   90.00
#
_symmetry.space_group_name_H-M   'P 1'
#
loop_
_entity.id
_entity.type
_entity.pdbx_description
1 polymer ?
#
loop_
_entity_poly.entity_id
_entity_poly.type
_entity_poly.pdbx_seq_one_letter_code
_entity_poly.pdbx_strand_id
1 'polypeptide(L)'
;MICFLLLSLLVVDVTETQNTQGTFEGNQTFNLLNTTVEPTNATFTLKKDGWEEMEEELKNNKTSDIITEEDESFQDLEEPRLFLECNQEALVEGSHLYCGVPFQVEMSSLGPENWCLLPNVISPYYRMAQCLEILSNHYSCFYPNPDVQEFFLHIHSLYFHNCSKEEVHLEDAPEGLVVALTLIPISLIPVLLYLMIWKLSVTSSTTNLHS
;
A
#
# COMPACT_ATOMS: atom_id res chain seq x y z
N MET A 1 47.59 1.76 -7.08
CA MET A 1 47.13 2.73 -6.06
C MET A 1 45.61 2.87 -5.99
N ILE A 2 44.86 2.65 -7.08
CA ILE A 2 43.39 2.73 -7.08
C ILE A 2 42.72 1.59 -6.28
N CYS A 3 43.30 0.38 -6.29
CA CYS A 3 42.73 -0.77 -5.56
C CYS A 3 42.74 -0.64 -4.02
N PHE A 4 43.66 0.14 -3.45
CA PHE A 4 43.74 0.31 -1.99
C PHE A 4 42.72 1.33 -1.46
N LEU A 5 42.24 2.23 -2.31
CA LEU A 5 41.26 3.26 -1.92
C LEU A 5 39.83 2.69 -1.82
N LEU A 6 39.52 1.65 -2.58
CA LEU A 6 38.22 0.98 -2.56
C LEU A 6 38.04 0.08 -1.33
N LEU A 7 39.12 -0.48 -0.78
CA LEU A 7 39.06 -1.32 0.43
C LEU A 7 38.73 -0.51 1.70
N SER A 8 39.14 0.75 1.76
CA SER A 8 38.96 1.60 2.94
C SER A 8 37.52 2.08 3.16
N LEU A 9 36.66 2.01 2.14
CA LEU A 9 35.27 2.45 2.21
C LEU A 9 34.31 1.39 2.77
N LEU A 10 34.73 0.12 2.82
CA LEU A 10 33.87 -1.01 3.23
C LEU A 10 33.85 -1.25 4.76
N VAL A 11 34.68 -0.56 5.54
CA VAL A 11 34.87 -0.85 6.97
C VAL A 11 34.03 0.06 7.89
N VAL A 12 33.36 1.09 7.36
CA VAL A 12 32.73 2.15 8.17
C VAL A 12 31.24 1.91 8.49
N ASP A 13 30.53 1.04 7.76
CA ASP A 13 29.05 0.99 7.82
C ASP A 13 28.45 -0.04 8.79
N VAL A 14 29.28 -0.65 9.65
CA VAL A 14 28.80 -1.58 10.68
C VAL A 14 28.78 -0.86 12.01
N THR A 15 27.68 -0.17 12.35
CA THR A 15 27.17 -0.07 13.74
C THR A 15 25.84 0.69 13.83
N GLU A 16 24.88 0.03 14.51
CA GLU A 16 23.61 0.50 15.09
C GLU A 16 22.32 0.42 14.26
N THR A 17 21.47 -0.56 14.64
CA THR A 17 20.01 -0.39 14.71
C THR A 17 19.46 -1.30 15.82
N GLN A 18 18.81 -0.71 16.83
CA GLN A 18 18.03 -1.44 17.84
C GLN A 18 16.53 -1.32 17.53
N ASN A 19 15.85 -2.47 17.55
CA ASN A 19 14.39 -2.60 17.38
C ASN A 19 13.67 -2.29 18.70
N THR A 20 12.57 -1.54 18.62
CA THR A 20 11.62 -1.39 19.76
C THR A 20 10.24 -1.85 19.32
N GLN A 21 9.70 -2.86 20.02
CA GLN A 21 8.40 -3.46 19.77
C GLN A 21 7.38 -2.89 20.77
N GLY A 22 6.34 -2.24 20.26
CA GLY A 22 5.23 -1.70 21.05
C GLY A 22 4.09 -2.70 21.19
N THR A 23 3.79 -3.09 22.42
CA THR A 23 2.60 -3.86 22.82
C THR A 23 1.45 -2.90 23.13
N PHE A 24 0.26 -3.14 22.56
CA PHE A 24 -0.98 -2.43 22.94
C PHE A 24 -2.02 -3.43 23.42
N GLU A 25 -2.28 -3.42 24.73
CA GLU A 25 -3.40 -4.09 25.40
C GLU A 25 -4.63 -3.18 25.36
N GLY A 26 -5.73 -3.68 24.79
CA GLY A 26 -7.04 -3.04 24.85
C GLY A 26 -8.12 -4.12 24.96
N ASN A 27 -8.63 -4.31 26.17
CA ASN A 27 -9.69 -5.26 26.50
C ASN A 27 -11.03 -4.55 26.57
N GLN A 28 -11.83 -4.63 25.49
CA GLN A 28 -13.21 -4.18 25.50
C GLN A 28 -14.12 -5.26 24.94
N THR A 29 -15.03 -5.73 25.79
CA THR A 29 -16.03 -6.76 25.48
C THR A 29 -17.37 -6.06 25.25
N PHE A 30 -17.94 -6.19 24.05
CA PHE A 30 -19.28 -5.67 23.76
C PHE A 30 -20.20 -6.79 23.26
N ASN A 31 -21.41 -6.80 23.82
CA ASN A 31 -22.42 -7.82 23.62
C ASN A 31 -23.14 -7.62 22.28
N LEU A 32 -23.16 -8.68 21.47
CA LEU A 32 -23.87 -8.78 20.20
C LEU A 32 -25.38 -8.53 20.38
N LEU A 33 -25.89 -7.42 19.84
CA LEU A 33 -27.32 -7.16 19.78
C LEU A 33 -27.92 -7.95 18.60
N ASN A 34 -28.54 -9.10 18.88
CA ASN A 34 -29.33 -9.85 17.91
C ASN A 34 -30.50 -8.99 17.43
N THR A 35 -30.37 -8.38 16.25
CA THR A 35 -31.50 -7.76 15.56
C THR A 35 -31.76 -8.55 14.28
N THR A 36 -32.78 -9.40 14.32
CA THR A 36 -33.36 -10.03 13.13
C THR A 36 -34.11 -8.94 12.37
N VAL A 37 -33.66 -8.59 11.16
CA VAL A 37 -34.40 -7.72 10.23
C VAL A 37 -34.63 -8.48 8.93
N GLU A 38 -35.90 -8.63 8.55
CA GLU A 38 -36.35 -9.21 7.28
C GLU A 38 -35.82 -8.42 6.06
N PRO A 39 -35.58 -9.07 4.92
CA PRO A 39 -34.98 -8.43 3.76
C PRO A 39 -35.99 -7.52 3.05
N THR A 40 -35.68 -6.23 2.93
CA THR A 40 -36.34 -5.36 1.96
C THR A 40 -35.51 -5.28 0.69
N ASN A 41 -36.11 -5.75 -0.40
CA ASN A 41 -35.50 -5.87 -1.71
C ASN A 41 -35.49 -4.50 -2.39
N ALA A 42 -34.34 -3.83 -2.46
CA ALA A 42 -34.18 -2.62 -3.25
C ALA A 42 -33.01 -2.79 -4.23
N THR A 43 -33.36 -3.07 -5.50
CA THR A 43 -32.43 -3.06 -6.63
C THR A 43 -32.14 -1.62 -7.02
N PHE A 44 -30.91 -1.14 -6.83
CA PHE A 44 -30.51 0.18 -7.30
C PHE A 44 -30.07 0.08 -8.78
N THR A 45 -30.98 0.36 -9.69
CA THR A 45 -30.67 0.47 -11.12
C THR A 45 -29.96 1.80 -11.38
N LEU A 46 -28.67 1.74 -11.73
CA LEU A 46 -27.92 2.90 -12.20
C LEU A 46 -28.52 3.40 -13.52
N LYS A 47 -29.02 4.63 -13.52
CA LYS A 47 -29.61 5.29 -14.69
C LYS A 47 -28.49 5.83 -15.59
N LYS A 48 -28.52 5.41 -16.86
CA LYS A 48 -27.49 5.61 -17.92
C LYS A 48 -27.77 6.86 -18.76
N ASP A 49 -28.09 7.97 -18.13
CA ASP A 49 -28.59 9.18 -18.79
C ASP A 49 -27.96 10.48 -18.28
N GLY A 50 -27.01 10.41 -17.33
CA GLY A 50 -26.26 11.59 -16.87
C GLY A 50 -25.02 11.96 -17.70
N TRP A 51 -24.62 11.14 -18.69
CA TRP A 51 -23.34 11.31 -19.40
C TRP A 51 -23.42 12.16 -20.67
N GLU A 52 -24.62 12.43 -21.19
CA GLU A 52 -24.79 13.18 -22.46
C GLU A 52 -24.87 14.70 -22.25
N GLU A 53 -25.08 15.16 -21.00
CA GLU A 53 -25.17 16.60 -20.67
C GLU A 53 -23.82 17.22 -20.29
N MET A 54 -22.83 16.42 -19.87
CA MET A 54 -21.49 16.90 -19.51
C MET A 54 -20.57 17.12 -20.73
N GLU A 55 -20.84 16.47 -21.86
CA GLU A 55 -20.00 16.59 -23.07
C GLU A 55 -20.22 17.92 -23.82
N GLU A 56 -21.35 18.61 -23.61
CA GLU A 56 -21.66 19.86 -24.32
C GLU A 56 -20.96 21.08 -23.70
N GLU A 57 -20.78 21.09 -22.38
CA GLU A 57 -20.06 22.16 -21.65
C GLU A 57 -18.53 22.11 -21.88
N LEU A 58 -17.99 20.91 -22.15
CA LEU A 58 -16.55 20.69 -22.29
C LEU A 58 -15.95 21.21 -23.61
N LYS A 59 -16.79 21.42 -24.64
CA LYS A 59 -16.35 21.95 -25.94
C LYS A 59 -16.23 23.48 -25.94
N ASN A 60 -16.93 24.16 -25.06
CA ASN A 60 -17.03 25.63 -25.09
C ASN A 60 -15.97 26.36 -24.27
N ASN A 61 -15.21 25.68 -23.39
CA ASN A 61 -14.24 26.33 -22.50
C ASN A 61 -12.76 26.12 -22.88
N LYS A 62 -12.45 25.54 -24.03
CA LYS A 62 -11.05 25.27 -24.40
C LYS A 62 -10.34 26.55 -24.84
N THR A 63 -9.70 27.27 -23.90
CA THR A 63 -8.40 27.99 -24.05
C THR A 63 -7.93 28.49 -22.68
N SER A 64 -6.61 28.35 -22.41
CA SER A 64 -5.81 28.74 -21.22
C SER A 64 -6.05 27.89 -19.97
N ASP A 65 -5.09 27.10 -19.45
CA ASP A 65 -3.67 27.41 -19.24
C ASP A 65 -2.70 26.27 -19.59
N ILE A 66 -1.49 26.65 -20.01
CA ILE A 66 -0.33 25.78 -20.21
C ILE A 66 0.30 25.58 -18.83
N ILE A 67 0.27 24.36 -18.31
CA ILE A 67 0.86 24.01 -17.01
C ILE A 67 2.36 23.81 -17.21
N THR A 68 3.18 24.68 -16.62
CA THR A 68 4.64 24.53 -16.53
C THR A 68 5.03 23.88 -15.20
N GLU A 69 6.20 23.24 -15.14
CA GLU A 69 6.70 22.44 -14.00
C GLU A 69 6.82 23.18 -12.63
N GLU A 70 6.46 24.46 -12.56
CA GLU A 70 6.48 25.27 -11.32
C GLU A 70 5.12 25.29 -10.59
N ASP A 71 4.10 24.62 -11.12
CA ASP A 71 2.76 24.57 -10.53
C ASP A 71 2.66 23.45 -9.49
N GLU A 72 3.31 23.63 -8.34
CA GLU A 72 3.20 22.74 -7.17
C GLU A 72 1.88 22.95 -6.40
N SER A 73 0.75 23.04 -7.09
CA SER A 73 -0.58 23.02 -6.45
C SER A 73 -1.09 21.60 -6.16
N PHE A 74 -0.20 20.61 -6.15
CA PHE A 74 -0.56 19.21 -5.96
C PHE A 74 -0.85 18.81 -4.50
N GLN A 75 -0.79 19.74 -3.54
CA GLN A 75 -1.19 19.48 -2.15
C GLN A 75 -2.26 20.42 -1.59
N ASP A 76 -2.67 21.45 -2.33
CA ASP A 76 -3.58 22.47 -1.82
C ASP A 76 -4.84 22.60 -2.68
N LEU A 77 -5.71 21.58 -2.64
CA LEU A 77 -7.14 21.80 -2.84
C LEU A 77 -7.99 20.69 -2.20
N GLU A 78 -7.78 20.44 -0.91
CA GLU A 78 -8.93 20.03 -0.11
C GLU A 78 -9.71 21.32 0.19
N GLU A 79 -10.85 21.47 -0.48
CA GLU A 79 -11.82 22.55 -0.29
C GLU A 79 -11.89 22.92 1.20
N PRO A 80 -11.89 24.22 1.60
CA PRO A 80 -11.97 24.58 3.01
C PRO A 80 -13.27 23.99 3.54
N ARG A 81 -13.19 22.83 4.20
CA ARG A 81 -14.33 22.25 4.88
C ARG A 81 -14.67 23.27 5.94
N LEU A 82 -15.74 24.05 5.66
CA LEU A 82 -16.41 24.90 6.63
C LEU A 82 -16.39 24.12 7.93
N PHE A 83 -15.81 24.69 8.99
CA PHE A 83 -15.70 24.09 10.32
C PHE A 83 -17.05 23.50 10.72
N LEU A 84 -17.25 22.24 10.39
CA LEU A 84 -18.46 21.49 10.66
C LEU A 84 -18.02 20.49 11.71
N GLU A 85 -18.56 20.63 12.92
CA GLU A 85 -18.18 19.76 14.02
C GLU A 85 -18.46 18.30 13.65
N CYS A 86 -17.42 17.47 13.76
CA CYS A 86 -17.54 16.02 13.58
C CYS A 86 -18.52 15.47 14.61
N ASN A 87 -19.56 14.79 14.13
CA ASN A 87 -20.49 14.05 14.99
C ASN A 87 -19.96 12.63 15.21
N GLN A 88 -19.05 12.50 16.18
CA GLN A 88 -18.36 11.24 16.49
C GLN A 88 -19.33 10.13 16.93
N GLU A 89 -20.33 10.45 17.75
CA GLU A 89 -21.30 9.45 18.25
C GLU A 89 -22.12 8.85 17.09
N ALA A 90 -22.62 9.71 16.18
CA ALA A 90 -23.34 9.27 15.01
C ALA A 90 -22.45 8.50 14.02
N LEU A 91 -21.16 8.87 13.91
CA LEU A 91 -20.20 8.12 13.09
C LEU A 91 -20.00 6.70 13.63
N VAL A 92 -19.78 6.55 14.94
CA VAL A 92 -19.58 5.22 15.56
C VAL A 92 -20.82 4.36 15.35
N GLU A 93 -22.00 4.86 15.72
CA GLU A 93 -23.27 4.13 15.57
C GLU A 93 -23.53 3.77 14.10
N GLY A 94 -23.39 4.75 13.21
CA GLY A 94 -23.57 4.55 11.77
C GLY A 94 -22.57 3.56 11.17
N SER A 95 -21.33 3.55 11.63
CA SER A 95 -20.29 2.63 11.13
C SER A 95 -20.67 1.17 11.39
N HIS A 96 -21.15 0.86 12.58
CA HIS A 96 -21.60 -0.49 12.92
C HIS A 96 -22.84 -0.89 12.12
N LEU A 97 -23.83 0.00 12.03
CA LEU A 97 -25.11 -0.31 11.39
C LEU A 97 -25.00 -0.40 9.86
N TYR A 98 -24.37 0.59 9.22
CA TYR A 98 -24.37 0.72 7.76
C TYR A 98 -23.19 0.02 7.09
N CYS A 99 -22.02 -0.06 7.75
CA CYS A 99 -20.83 -0.69 7.16
C CYS A 99 -20.55 -2.07 7.76
N GLY A 100 -20.72 -2.21 9.08
CA GLY A 100 -20.49 -3.45 9.81
C GLY A 100 -21.49 -4.56 9.45
N VAL A 101 -22.80 -4.26 9.44
CA VAL A 101 -23.83 -5.28 9.15
C VAL A 101 -23.68 -5.88 7.74
N PRO A 102 -23.54 -5.09 6.65
CA PRO A 102 -23.31 -5.68 5.33
C PRO A 102 -22.02 -6.49 5.26
N PHE A 103 -20.94 -6.01 5.86
CA PHE A 103 -19.68 -6.74 5.92
C PHE A 103 -19.84 -8.09 6.64
N GLN A 104 -20.58 -8.12 7.76
CA GLN A 104 -20.88 -9.36 8.47
C GLN A 104 -21.65 -10.35 7.61
N VAL A 105 -22.63 -9.89 6.82
CA VAL A 105 -23.38 -10.76 5.89
C VAL A 105 -22.45 -11.36 4.84
N GLU A 106 -21.58 -10.55 4.24
CA GLU A 106 -20.62 -11.01 3.24
C GLU A 106 -19.61 -12.00 3.85
N MET A 107 -19.06 -11.71 5.01
CA MET A 107 -18.13 -12.60 5.72
C MET A 107 -18.78 -13.90 6.19
N SER A 108 -20.05 -13.85 6.58
CA SER A 108 -20.83 -15.06 6.93
C SER A 108 -21.09 -15.93 5.70
N SER A 109 -21.33 -15.31 4.54
CA SER A 109 -21.49 -16.04 3.27
C SER A 109 -20.19 -16.66 2.77
N LEU A 110 -19.03 -16.08 3.09
CA LEU A 110 -17.72 -16.63 2.74
C LEU A 110 -17.35 -17.87 3.57
N GLY A 111 -17.79 -17.92 4.83
CA GLY A 111 -17.45 -19.00 5.76
C GLY A 111 -16.07 -18.84 6.42
N PRO A 112 -15.91 -19.30 7.67
CA PRO A 112 -14.69 -19.11 8.46
C PRO A 112 -13.44 -19.76 7.85
N GLU A 113 -13.60 -20.80 7.05
CA GLU A 113 -12.52 -21.47 6.33
C GLU A 113 -11.84 -20.57 5.29
N ASN A 114 -12.52 -19.52 4.83
CA ASN A 114 -12.06 -18.61 3.79
C ASN A 114 -11.58 -17.25 4.33
N TRP A 115 -11.74 -16.97 5.62
CA TRP A 115 -11.41 -15.66 6.19
C TRP A 115 -9.92 -15.30 6.11
N CYS A 116 -9.04 -16.30 6.16
CA CYS A 116 -7.59 -16.05 6.08
C CYS A 116 -7.05 -15.97 4.64
N LEU A 117 -7.90 -16.18 3.63
CA LEU A 117 -7.51 -16.10 2.23
C LEU A 117 -7.77 -14.68 1.73
N LEU A 118 -6.72 -13.86 1.64
CA LEU A 118 -6.81 -12.46 1.19
C LEU A 118 -7.63 -12.27 -0.10
N PRO A 119 -7.49 -13.09 -1.16
CA PRO A 119 -8.29 -12.94 -2.38
C PRO A 119 -9.81 -13.06 -2.16
N ASN A 120 -10.24 -13.79 -1.13
CA ASN A 120 -11.65 -13.99 -0.81
C ASN A 120 -12.23 -12.82 -0.02
N VAL A 121 -11.41 -12.19 0.85
CA VAL A 121 -11.86 -11.14 1.78
C VAL A 121 -11.56 -9.72 1.31
N ILE A 122 -10.69 -9.53 0.32
CA ILE A 122 -10.28 -8.19 -0.13
C ILE A 122 -11.45 -7.37 -0.67
N SER A 123 -12.37 -8.01 -1.39
CA SER A 123 -13.54 -7.37 -1.99
C SER A 123 -14.55 -6.86 -0.95
N PRO A 124 -15.05 -7.68 0.00
CA PRO A 124 -15.91 -7.18 1.08
C PRO A 124 -15.21 -6.19 2.01
N TYR A 125 -13.92 -6.42 2.31
CA TYR A 125 -13.14 -5.51 3.15
C TYR A 125 -12.99 -4.11 2.52
N TYR A 126 -12.74 -4.05 1.20
CA TYR A 126 -12.67 -2.78 0.47
C TYR A 126 -14.02 -2.03 0.50
N ARG A 127 -15.14 -2.73 0.28
CA ARG A 127 -16.48 -2.11 0.38
C ARG A 127 -16.77 -1.55 1.76
N MET A 128 -16.40 -2.29 2.81
CA MET A 128 -16.52 -1.83 4.19
C MET A 128 -15.68 -0.58 4.44
N ALA A 129 -14.41 -0.57 4.00
CA ALA A 129 -13.52 0.58 4.15
C ALA A 129 -14.06 1.83 3.41
N GLN A 130 -14.52 1.66 2.17
CA GLN A 130 -15.13 2.73 1.38
C GLN A 130 -16.41 3.27 2.05
N CYS A 131 -17.23 2.39 2.63
CA CYS A 131 -18.41 2.78 3.39
C CYS A 131 -18.05 3.67 4.60
N LEU A 132 -16.99 3.31 5.34
CA LEU A 132 -16.51 4.10 6.49
C LEU A 132 -15.96 5.46 6.07
N GLU A 133 -15.28 5.54 4.94
CA GLU A 133 -14.82 6.81 4.36
C GLU A 133 -16.01 7.72 4.01
N ILE A 134 -17.03 7.18 3.35
CA ILE A 134 -18.25 7.91 2.99
C ILE A 134 -18.98 8.39 4.26
N LEU A 135 -19.13 7.54 5.28
CA LEU A 135 -19.76 7.92 6.55
C LEU A 135 -18.95 8.97 7.31
N SER A 136 -17.63 8.84 7.35
CA SER A 136 -16.76 9.84 7.99
C SER A 136 -16.99 11.20 7.35
N ASN A 137 -16.98 11.26 6.01
CA ASN A 137 -17.29 12.48 5.27
C ASN A 137 -18.72 12.97 5.53
N HIS A 138 -19.71 12.07 5.61
CA HIS A 138 -21.11 12.43 5.88
C HIS A 138 -21.29 13.08 7.26
N TYR A 139 -20.63 12.56 8.29
CA TYR A 139 -20.66 13.09 9.65
C TYR A 139 -19.61 14.18 9.91
N SER A 140 -18.97 14.68 8.86
CA SER A 140 -17.97 15.77 8.92
C SER A 140 -16.74 15.43 9.77
N CYS A 141 -16.42 14.14 9.83
CA CYS A 141 -15.24 13.61 10.46
C CYS A 141 -14.17 13.34 9.40
N PHE A 142 -12.91 13.62 9.74
CA PHE A 142 -11.80 13.29 8.86
C PHE A 142 -11.65 11.76 8.73
N TYR A 143 -11.20 11.27 7.57
CA TYR A 143 -10.86 9.87 7.37
C TYR A 143 -9.38 9.78 6.97
N PRO A 144 -8.58 8.91 7.60
CA PRO A 144 -8.91 8.04 8.73
C PRO A 144 -9.04 8.80 10.07
N ASN A 145 -9.74 8.23 11.05
CA ASN A 145 -9.86 8.74 12.42
C ASN A 145 -9.75 7.60 13.46
N PRO A 146 -9.58 7.91 14.76
CA PRO A 146 -9.44 6.90 15.81
C PRO A 146 -10.62 5.93 15.93
N ASP A 147 -11.86 6.40 15.76
CA ASP A 147 -13.05 5.55 15.85
C ASP A 147 -13.10 4.52 14.72
N VAL A 148 -12.78 4.95 13.50
CA VAL A 148 -12.64 4.06 12.33
C VAL A 148 -11.49 3.07 12.52
N GLN A 149 -10.38 3.50 13.12
CA GLN A 149 -9.27 2.61 13.45
C GLN A 149 -9.69 1.53 14.46
N GLU A 150 -10.40 1.92 15.52
CA GLU A 150 -10.95 0.99 16.50
C GLU A 150 -11.94 0.00 15.86
N PHE A 151 -12.80 0.49 14.97
CA PHE A 151 -13.69 -0.35 14.19
C PHE A 151 -12.92 -1.41 13.38
N PHE A 152 -11.85 -1.02 12.67
CA PHE A 152 -11.02 -1.99 11.94
C PHE A 152 -10.38 -3.01 12.88
N LEU A 153 -9.80 -2.57 14.00
CA LEU A 153 -9.22 -3.49 15.00
C LEU A 153 -10.26 -4.49 15.51
N HIS A 154 -11.49 -4.04 15.74
CA HIS A 154 -12.59 -4.91 16.12
C HIS A 154 -12.90 -5.95 15.05
N ILE A 155 -13.03 -5.54 13.78
CA ILE A 155 -13.22 -6.45 12.64
C ILE A 155 -12.08 -7.48 12.54
N HIS A 156 -10.83 -7.04 12.72
CA HIS A 156 -9.66 -7.93 12.74
C HIS A 156 -9.73 -8.95 13.87
N SER A 157 -10.16 -8.54 15.06
CA SER A 157 -10.34 -9.46 16.18
C SER A 157 -11.46 -10.48 15.95
N LEU A 158 -12.54 -10.10 15.27
CA LEU A 158 -13.67 -11.00 15.02
C LEU A 158 -13.34 -12.05 13.95
N TYR A 159 -12.83 -11.62 12.81
CA TYR A 159 -12.72 -12.48 11.62
C TYR A 159 -11.30 -13.01 11.39
N PHE A 160 -10.26 -12.31 11.86
CA PHE A 160 -8.87 -12.59 11.48
C PHE A 160 -7.96 -12.99 12.65
N HIS A 161 -8.49 -13.11 13.88
CA HIS A 161 -7.69 -13.42 15.09
C HIS A 161 -6.92 -14.76 15.03
N ASN A 162 -7.44 -15.75 14.29
CA ASN A 162 -6.81 -17.07 14.13
C ASN A 162 -6.05 -17.21 12.81
N CYS A 163 -5.92 -16.14 12.02
CA CYS A 163 -5.16 -16.20 10.79
C CYS A 163 -3.67 -16.20 11.13
N SER A 164 -2.97 -17.27 10.75
CA SER A 164 -1.52 -17.30 10.82
C SER A 164 -0.98 -16.24 9.88
N LYS A 165 -0.16 -15.33 10.39
CA LYS A 165 0.69 -14.51 9.54
C LYS A 165 1.73 -15.47 8.97
N GLU A 166 1.43 -16.04 7.80
CA GLU A 166 2.48 -16.62 6.97
C GLU A 166 3.28 -15.43 6.46
N GLU A 167 4.13 -14.89 7.35
CA GLU A 167 5.25 -14.10 6.92
C GLU A 167 6.02 -15.04 6.01
N VAL A 168 5.80 -14.92 4.71
CA VAL A 168 6.90 -15.10 3.79
C VAL A 168 7.89 -14.06 4.24
N HIS A 169 8.73 -14.45 5.21
CA HIS A 169 9.87 -13.69 5.64
C HIS A 169 10.67 -13.60 4.35
N LEU A 170 10.52 -12.47 3.65
CA LEU A 170 11.44 -12.05 2.61
C LEU A 170 12.71 -11.70 3.38
N GLU A 171 13.33 -12.75 3.92
CA GLU A 171 14.60 -12.71 4.61
C GLU A 171 15.56 -12.15 3.58
N ASP A 172 16.11 -10.98 3.88
CA ASP A 172 17.19 -10.44 3.07
C ASP A 172 18.27 -11.51 2.95
N ALA A 173 18.84 -11.64 1.75
CA ALA A 173 19.93 -12.57 1.53
C ALA A 173 21.02 -12.34 2.60
N PRO A 174 21.62 -13.40 3.17
CA PRO A 174 22.62 -13.25 4.22
C PRO A 174 23.69 -12.23 3.82
N GLU A 175 24.12 -11.35 4.73
CA GLU A 175 25.03 -10.24 4.42
C GLU A 175 26.27 -10.69 3.62
N GLY A 176 26.85 -11.83 3.98
CA GLY A 176 28.00 -12.40 3.27
C GLY A 176 27.71 -12.79 1.82
N LEU A 177 26.48 -13.23 1.51
CA LEU A 177 26.05 -13.53 0.15
C LEU A 177 25.88 -12.25 -0.66
N VAL A 178 25.29 -11.20 -0.09
CA VAL A 178 25.16 -9.89 -0.74
C VAL A 178 26.53 -9.30 -1.05
N VAL A 179 27.47 -9.36 -0.10
CA VAL A 179 28.85 -8.90 -0.30
C VAL A 179 29.58 -9.74 -1.37
N ALA A 180 29.41 -11.07 -1.37
CA ALA A 180 30.02 -11.89 -2.41
C ALA A 180 29.44 -11.59 -3.80
N LEU A 181 28.12 -11.47 -3.92
CA LEU A 181 27.43 -11.19 -5.18
C LEU A 181 27.74 -9.79 -5.73
N THR A 182 28.13 -8.84 -4.89
CA THR A 182 28.59 -7.50 -5.31
C THR A 182 30.07 -7.49 -5.68
N LEU A 183 30.94 -8.20 -4.94
CA LEU A 183 32.38 -8.26 -5.24
C LEU A 183 32.72 -9.08 -6.49
N ILE A 184 31.94 -10.11 -6.81
CA ILE A 184 32.12 -10.91 -8.04
C ILE A 184 32.06 -10.05 -9.30
N PRO A 185 30.99 -9.28 -9.62
CA PRO A 185 30.95 -8.46 -10.82
C PRO A 185 31.99 -7.34 -10.81
N ILE A 186 32.28 -6.73 -9.65
CA ILE A 186 33.31 -5.69 -9.53
C ILE A 186 34.70 -6.22 -9.88
N SER A 187 35.03 -7.46 -9.49
CA SER A 187 36.32 -8.10 -9.78
C SER A 187 36.37 -8.75 -11.17
N LEU A 188 35.24 -9.23 -11.69
CA LEU A 188 35.15 -9.86 -13.01
C LEU A 188 35.41 -8.86 -14.15
N ILE A 189 34.90 -7.64 -14.05
CA ILE A 189 35.05 -6.60 -15.08
C ILE A 189 36.53 -6.32 -15.42
N PRO A 190 37.43 -5.96 -14.49
CA PRO A 190 38.83 -5.69 -14.81
C PRO A 190 39.58 -6.94 -15.30
N VAL A 191 39.22 -8.14 -14.83
CA VAL A 191 39.79 -9.40 -15.33
C VAL A 191 39.43 -9.61 -16.81
N LEU A 192 38.16 -9.42 -17.17
CA LEU A 192 37.72 -9.53 -18.56
C LEU A 192 38.39 -8.46 -19.45
N LEU A 193 38.50 -7.23 -18.96
CA LEU A 193 39.21 -6.16 -19.68
C LEU A 193 40.69 -6.49 -19.89
N TYR A 194 41.36 -7.01 -18.86
CA TYR A 194 42.76 -7.43 -18.95
C TYR A 194 42.94 -8.58 -19.95
N LEU A 195 42.10 -9.61 -19.88
CA LEU A 195 42.13 -10.74 -20.82
C LEU A 195 41.85 -10.28 -22.25
N MET A 196 40.92 -9.35 -22.46
CA MET A 196 40.64 -8.73 -23.76
C MET A 196 41.88 -8.01 -24.29
N ILE A 197 42.50 -7.14 -23.48
CA ILE A 197 43.71 -6.40 -23.86
C ILE A 197 44.86 -7.36 -24.17
N TRP A 198 45.07 -8.38 -23.34
CA TRP A 198 46.09 -9.40 -23.59
C TRP A 198 45.84 -10.07 -24.94
N LYS A 199 44.61 -10.58 -25.18
CA LYS A 199 44.28 -11.25 -26.43
C LYS A 199 44.43 -10.34 -27.64
N LEU A 200 44.07 -9.07 -27.52
CA LEU A 200 44.26 -8.07 -28.57
C LEU A 200 45.75 -7.78 -28.81
N SER A 201 46.55 -7.66 -27.75
CA SER A 201 48.00 -7.47 -27.84
C SER A 201 48.69 -8.67 -28.48
N VAL A 202 48.36 -9.89 -28.07
CA VAL A 202 48.91 -11.12 -28.66
C VAL A 202 48.52 -11.25 -30.13
N THR A 203 47.25 -11.00 -30.46
CA THR A 203 46.76 -11.05 -31.85
C THR A 203 47.41 -9.96 -32.71
N SER A 204 47.60 -8.75 -32.17
CA SER A 204 48.32 -7.65 -32.82
C SER A 204 49.81 -7.96 -33.04
N SER A 205 50.48 -8.61 -32.08
CA SER A 205 51.86 -9.06 -32.26
C SER A 205 52.00 -10.15 -33.32
N THR A 206 51.00 -11.02 -33.50
CA THR A 206 51.02 -12.03 -34.58
C THR A 206 50.75 -11.45 -35.98
N THR A 207 49.97 -10.37 -36.11
CA THR A 207 49.79 -9.70 -37.42
C THR A 207 51.01 -8.90 -37.85
N ASN A 208 51.86 -8.46 -36.92
CA ASN A 208 53.11 -7.74 -37.23
C ASN A 208 54.32 -8.66 -37.51
N LEU A 209 54.18 -9.98 -37.33
CA LEU A 209 55.22 -10.96 -37.67
C LEU A 209 55.05 -11.56 -39.08
N HIS A 210 53.97 -11.22 -39.80
CA HIS A 210 53.67 -11.72 -41.14
C HIS A 210 53.35 -10.57 -42.10
N SER A 211 54.15 -9.49 -42.06
CA SER A 211 54.22 -8.47 -43.11
C SER A 211 55.65 -8.08 -43.41
#